data_AF-A0A1Q3DZP4-F1
#
_entry.id   AF-A0A1Q3DZP4-F1
#
_cell.length_a   1.000
_cell.length_b   1.000
_cell.length_c   1.000
_cell.angle_alpha   90.00
_cell.angle_beta   90.00
_cell.angle_gamma   90.00
#
_symmetry.space_group_name_H-M   'P 1'
#
loop_
_entity.id
_entity.type
_entity.pdbx_description
1 polymer ?
#
loop_
_entity_poly.entity_id
_entity_poly.type
_entity_poly.pdbx_seq_one_letter_code
_entity_poly.pdbx_strand_id
1 'polypeptide(L)'
;MVKKIRACKITEYYEIMSLKRDCEEVEVKKAYRKLALALHPDKNGAPGADEAFKMVSKAFQVLSDPQKRRAYDASGSDPEDRTSRSPDFSANSFGGGGQAFEGEMSPEDLFNMFFGGGGNAFGGGPVFTTTFGPGGFRTTRMGNFNGAARHQEQQANQVPRSTFIQLLPLIILFGFSMLSALPNLFATPPVPDPNFSFASTSRYHLERHTPTRDVIYHINPAEFMHHPVLGPELVRDGVDLKAEYQKVKKEKESKKKEQTEERKEKPKDDEEKEKTKVKRGPHMTKFEDGVERAYISEVWTQCRRGQDRKERLLDAERGIFGIGTDWDKVRKIQKEPIEACVELERLGVGRGQM
;
A
#
# COMPACT_ATOMS: atom_id res chain seq x y z
N MET A 1 19.80 -5.31 -15.58
CA MET A 1 18.59 -4.74 -16.23
C MET A 1 18.72 -3.23 -16.42
N VAL A 2 18.83 -2.44 -15.36
CA VAL A 2 19.08 -0.98 -15.41
C VAL A 2 20.26 -0.61 -16.31
N LYS A 3 21.42 -1.28 -16.14
CA LYS A 3 22.61 -1.08 -17.00
C LYS A 3 22.37 -1.34 -18.49
N LYS A 4 21.47 -2.27 -18.84
CA LYS A 4 21.15 -2.61 -20.24
C LYS A 4 20.30 -1.50 -20.86
N ILE A 5 19.30 -1.02 -20.14
CA ILE A 5 18.41 0.06 -20.58
C ILE A 5 19.18 1.38 -20.73
N ARG A 6 20.11 1.65 -19.82
CA ARG A 6 21.00 2.82 -19.90
C ARG A 6 22.07 2.73 -21.00
N ALA A 7 22.35 1.53 -21.52
CA ALA A 7 23.29 1.35 -22.63
C ALA A 7 22.65 1.57 -24.00
N CYS A 8 21.31 1.51 -24.10
CA CYS A 8 20.57 1.80 -25.33
C CYS A 8 20.46 3.32 -25.55
N LYS A 9 20.37 3.75 -26.81
CA LYS A 9 20.13 5.18 -27.10
C LYS A 9 18.70 5.55 -26.75
N ILE A 10 18.49 6.77 -26.28
CA ILE A 10 17.17 7.32 -25.91
C ILE A 10 16.17 7.26 -27.07
N THR A 11 16.68 7.25 -28.32
CA THR A 11 15.89 7.18 -29.55
C THR A 11 15.51 5.76 -29.96
N GLU A 12 16.00 4.70 -29.32
CA GLU A 12 15.79 3.29 -29.70
C GLU A 12 14.71 2.63 -28.82
N TYR A 13 13.43 3.00 -29.04
CA TYR A 13 12.31 2.61 -28.19
C TYR A 13 12.05 1.09 -28.12
N TYR A 14 12.21 0.38 -29.24
CA TYR A 14 12.05 -1.08 -29.28
C TYR A 14 13.13 -1.80 -28.46
N GLU A 15 14.38 -1.32 -28.48
CA GLU A 15 15.48 -1.91 -27.71
C GLU A 15 15.34 -1.64 -26.22
N ILE A 16 14.95 -0.41 -25.85
CA ILE A 16 14.63 -0.02 -24.47
C ILE A 16 13.54 -0.93 -23.89
N MET A 17 12.48 -1.21 -24.66
CA MET A 17 11.40 -2.10 -24.25
C MET A 17 11.71 -3.59 -24.44
N SER A 18 12.87 -3.94 -25.03
CA SER A 18 13.25 -5.31 -25.40
C SER A 18 12.20 -6.02 -26.25
N LEU A 19 11.63 -5.30 -27.22
CA LEU A 19 10.64 -5.78 -28.18
C LEU A 19 11.22 -5.79 -29.60
N LYS A 20 10.61 -6.60 -30.47
CA LYS A 20 10.89 -6.55 -31.90
C LYS A 20 10.01 -5.50 -32.57
N ARG A 21 10.42 -5.00 -33.75
CA ARG A 21 9.67 -3.96 -34.48
C ARG A 21 8.28 -4.42 -34.95
N ASP A 22 8.09 -5.73 -35.13
CA ASP A 22 6.84 -6.39 -35.52
C ASP A 22 5.88 -6.66 -34.35
N CYS A 23 6.17 -6.15 -33.14
CA CYS A 23 5.36 -6.44 -31.96
C CYS A 23 3.93 -5.88 -32.04
N GLU A 24 2.97 -6.62 -31.49
CA GLU A 24 1.58 -6.18 -31.35
C GLU A 24 1.45 -5.17 -30.19
N GLU A 25 0.46 -4.28 -30.23
CA GLU A 25 0.18 -3.33 -29.14
C GLU A 25 -0.01 -4.00 -27.77
N VAL A 26 -0.56 -5.22 -27.78
CA VAL A 26 -0.75 -6.03 -26.58
C VAL A 26 0.60 -6.41 -25.96
N GLU A 27 1.60 -6.68 -26.78
CA GLU A 27 2.96 -7.01 -26.33
C GLU A 27 3.68 -5.77 -25.77
N VAL A 28 3.49 -4.61 -26.39
CA VAL A 28 4.00 -3.32 -25.89
C VAL A 28 3.49 -3.05 -24.47
N LYS A 29 2.17 -3.22 -24.25
CA LYS A 29 1.54 -3.05 -22.93
C LYS A 29 2.03 -4.06 -21.90
N LYS A 30 2.23 -5.33 -22.30
CA LYS A 30 2.77 -6.38 -21.42
C LYS A 30 4.22 -6.10 -21.02
N ALA A 31 5.05 -5.68 -21.97
CA ALA A 31 6.44 -5.33 -21.72
C ALA A 31 6.56 -4.14 -20.77
N TYR A 32 5.78 -3.07 -21.00
CA TYR A 32 5.73 -1.91 -20.11
C TYR A 32 5.37 -2.31 -18.68
N ARG A 33 4.33 -3.12 -18.48
CA ARG A 33 3.94 -3.61 -17.14
C ARG A 33 5.10 -4.30 -16.42
N LYS A 34 5.83 -5.18 -17.12
CA LYS A 34 6.95 -5.94 -16.57
C LYS A 34 8.14 -5.03 -16.22
N LEU A 35 8.46 -4.09 -17.10
CA LEU A 35 9.58 -3.16 -16.93
C LEU A 35 9.30 -2.12 -15.83
N ALA A 36 8.09 -1.56 -15.80
CA ALA A 36 7.67 -0.57 -14.81
C ALA A 36 7.72 -1.13 -13.39
N LEU A 37 7.28 -2.37 -13.17
CA LEU A 37 7.39 -3.03 -11.85
C LEU A 37 8.83 -3.35 -11.44
N ALA A 38 9.71 -3.60 -12.42
CA ALA A 38 11.12 -3.94 -12.16
C ALA A 38 12.03 -2.72 -11.96
N LEU A 39 11.63 -1.57 -12.49
CA LEU A 39 12.39 -0.30 -12.44
C LEU A 39 11.78 0.72 -11.49
N HIS A 40 10.72 0.35 -10.76
CA HIS A 40 10.06 1.26 -9.83
C HIS A 40 11.03 1.72 -8.72
N PRO A 41 11.12 3.02 -8.41
CA PRO A 41 12.09 3.56 -7.46
C PRO A 41 11.95 2.95 -6.05
N ASP A 42 10.73 2.62 -5.65
CA ASP A 42 10.45 1.97 -4.35
C ASP A 42 10.94 0.50 -4.28
N LYS A 43 10.96 -0.22 -5.40
CA LYS A 43 11.35 -1.65 -5.44
C LYS A 43 12.80 -1.86 -5.85
N ASN A 44 13.42 -0.88 -6.49
CA ASN A 44 14.75 -0.99 -7.07
C ASN A 44 15.57 0.27 -6.83
N GLY A 45 16.35 0.27 -5.74
CA GLY A 45 17.26 1.36 -5.38
C GLY A 45 18.60 1.36 -6.12
N ALA A 46 18.69 0.74 -7.30
CA ALA A 46 19.93 0.73 -8.08
C ALA A 46 20.23 2.14 -8.66
N PRO A 47 21.51 2.57 -8.71
CA PRO A 47 21.87 3.88 -9.23
C PRO A 47 21.47 4.00 -10.72
N GLY A 48 20.61 4.98 -11.03
CA GLY A 48 20.07 5.22 -12.37
C GLY A 48 18.80 4.43 -12.72
N ALA A 49 18.10 3.86 -11.74
CA ALA A 49 16.77 3.26 -11.94
C ALA A 49 15.76 4.30 -12.44
N ASP A 50 15.80 5.54 -11.91
CA ASP A 50 14.91 6.64 -12.30
C ASP A 50 15.08 7.04 -13.77
N GLU A 51 16.33 7.12 -14.25
CA GLU A 51 16.63 7.40 -15.65
C GLU A 51 16.10 6.28 -16.56
N ALA A 52 16.32 5.03 -16.17
CA ALA A 52 15.83 3.87 -16.91
C ALA A 52 14.29 3.81 -16.94
N PHE A 53 13.62 4.18 -15.85
CA PHE A 53 12.17 4.28 -15.79
C PHE A 53 11.63 5.36 -16.73
N LYS A 54 12.24 6.56 -16.72
CA LYS A 54 11.90 7.65 -17.64
C LYS A 54 12.02 7.23 -19.11
N MET A 55 13.10 6.53 -19.46
CA MET A 55 13.31 6.01 -20.82
C MET A 55 12.24 5.00 -21.24
N VAL A 56 11.85 4.10 -20.34
CA VAL A 56 10.79 3.10 -20.60
C VAL A 56 9.42 3.76 -20.74
N SER A 57 9.10 4.75 -19.90
CA SER A 57 7.82 5.49 -19.99
C SER A 57 7.72 6.28 -21.28
N LYS A 58 8.81 6.93 -21.71
CA LYS A 58 8.88 7.63 -23.01
C LYS A 58 8.68 6.68 -24.19
N ALA A 59 9.38 5.53 -24.18
CA ALA A 59 9.21 4.51 -25.21
C ALA A 59 7.75 4.00 -25.29
N PHE A 60 7.09 3.83 -24.14
CA PHE A 60 5.69 3.42 -24.11
C PHE A 60 4.75 4.50 -24.65
N GLN A 61 4.95 5.78 -24.34
CA GLN A 61 4.11 6.86 -24.85
C GLN A 61 4.11 6.92 -26.38
N VAL A 62 5.26 6.66 -27.01
CA VAL A 62 5.38 6.64 -28.48
C VAL A 62 4.85 5.33 -29.08
N LEU A 63 5.19 4.17 -28.50
CA LEU A 63 4.83 2.86 -29.06
C LEU A 63 3.39 2.42 -28.75
N SER A 64 2.74 3.00 -27.73
CA SER A 64 1.36 2.67 -27.36
C SER A 64 0.30 3.31 -28.26
N ASP A 65 0.63 4.44 -28.90
CA ASP A 65 -0.25 5.15 -29.82
C ASP A 65 0.10 4.78 -31.27
N PRO A 66 -0.83 4.20 -32.06
CA PRO A 66 -0.60 3.84 -33.45
C PRO A 66 -0.12 5.00 -34.32
N GLN A 67 -0.58 6.23 -34.05
CA GLN A 67 -0.21 7.40 -34.83
C GLN A 67 1.23 7.84 -34.53
N LYS A 68 1.61 7.87 -33.24
CA LYS A 68 2.98 8.19 -32.82
C LYS A 68 3.98 7.10 -33.23
N ARG A 69 3.58 5.83 -33.13
CA ARG A 69 4.40 4.69 -33.57
C ARG A 69 4.70 4.76 -35.07
N ARG A 70 3.69 5.07 -35.91
CA ARG A 70 3.90 5.26 -37.36
C ARG A 70 4.83 6.43 -37.65
N ALA A 71 4.69 7.56 -36.95
CA ALA A 71 5.58 8.71 -37.11
C ALA A 71 7.03 8.39 -36.73
N TYR A 72 7.22 7.64 -35.65
CA TYR A 72 8.53 7.15 -35.21
C TYR A 72 9.13 6.12 -36.19
N ASP A 73 8.34 5.15 -36.67
CA ASP A 73 8.80 4.16 -37.64
C ASP A 73 9.18 4.78 -38.99
N ALA A 74 8.56 5.91 -39.36
CA ALA A 74 8.84 6.65 -40.59
C ALA A 74 10.06 7.59 -40.48
N SER A 75 10.26 8.24 -39.33
CA SER A 75 11.32 9.24 -39.13
C SER A 75 12.58 8.69 -38.47
N GLY A 76 12.50 7.53 -37.80
CA GLY A 76 13.60 6.93 -37.03
C GLY A 76 14.09 7.78 -35.86
N SER A 77 13.42 8.90 -35.58
CA SER A 77 13.77 9.90 -34.56
C SER A 77 12.56 10.16 -33.68
N ASP A 78 12.81 10.68 -32.48
CA ASP A 78 11.75 10.93 -31.52
C ASP A 78 10.75 11.99 -32.06
N PRO A 79 9.45 11.67 -32.22
CA PRO A 79 8.46 12.59 -32.76
C PRO A 79 8.23 13.84 -31.90
N GLU A 80 8.67 13.84 -30.65
CA GLU A 80 8.56 14.95 -29.69
C GLU A 80 9.88 15.72 -29.48
N ASP A 81 10.97 15.34 -30.15
CA ASP A 81 12.22 16.08 -30.06
C ASP A 81 12.09 17.42 -30.80
N ARG A 82 11.79 18.47 -30.02
CA ARG A 82 11.63 19.86 -30.47
C ARG A 82 12.89 20.42 -31.16
N THR A 83 14.01 19.71 -31.07
CA THR A 83 15.29 20.08 -31.68
C THR A 83 15.35 19.80 -33.19
N SER A 84 14.35 19.12 -33.79
CA SER A 84 14.33 18.76 -35.22
C SER A 84 13.10 19.21 -36.01
N ARG A 85 12.32 20.17 -35.51
CA ARG A 85 11.23 20.77 -36.30
C ARG A 85 11.76 21.87 -37.24
N SER A 86 11.95 21.51 -38.50
CA SER A 86 11.93 22.43 -39.64
C SER A 86 10.63 23.25 -39.66
N PRO A 87 10.66 24.54 -40.05
CA PRO A 87 9.62 25.52 -39.74
C PRO A 87 8.44 25.54 -40.73
N ASP A 88 8.04 24.39 -41.29
CA ASP A 88 7.24 24.42 -42.53
C ASP A 88 5.94 23.63 -42.50
N PHE A 89 5.28 23.52 -41.34
CA PHE A 89 3.85 23.16 -41.29
C PHE A 89 3.19 23.76 -40.04
N SER A 90 2.97 25.07 -40.07
CA SER A 90 1.99 25.73 -39.19
C SER A 90 0.64 25.87 -39.89
N ALA A 91 -0.41 25.66 -39.09
CA ALA A 91 -1.73 26.26 -39.24
C ALA A 91 -2.69 25.65 -40.29
N ASN A 92 -3.54 24.72 -39.84
CA ASN A 92 -4.97 24.99 -39.62
C ASN A 92 -5.81 23.70 -39.63
N SER A 93 -6.28 23.30 -38.45
CA SER A 93 -7.63 22.74 -38.31
C SER A 93 -8.17 23.07 -36.92
N PHE A 94 -8.78 24.27 -36.85
CA PHE A 94 -10.08 24.56 -36.21
C PHE A 94 -10.48 23.65 -35.02
N GLY A 95 -10.64 24.08 -33.77
CA GLY A 95 -11.07 25.38 -33.24
C GLY A 95 -12.31 25.16 -32.34
N GLY A 96 -12.20 25.39 -31.02
CA GLY A 96 -13.37 25.49 -30.13
C GLY A 96 -13.20 24.87 -28.73
N GLY A 97 -12.90 25.73 -27.74
CA GLY A 97 -13.29 25.63 -26.32
C GLY A 97 -13.23 24.27 -25.62
N GLY A 98 -12.15 24.01 -24.88
CA GLY A 98 -12.11 22.91 -23.92
C GLY A 98 -10.71 22.72 -23.36
N GLN A 99 -10.52 23.10 -22.09
CA GLN A 99 -9.38 22.74 -21.26
C GLN A 99 -9.07 21.23 -21.42
N ALA A 100 -7.77 20.89 -21.43
CA ALA A 100 -7.17 19.56 -21.23
C ALA A 100 -6.96 18.67 -22.47
N PHE A 101 -5.85 18.86 -23.19
CA PHE A 101 -5.00 17.73 -23.64
C PHE A 101 -3.57 18.19 -24.05
N GLU A 102 -2.97 19.09 -23.28
CA GLU A 102 -1.62 19.63 -23.56
C GLU A 102 -0.65 19.44 -22.39
N GLY A 103 -0.84 18.36 -21.61
CA GLY A 103 0.06 17.98 -20.54
C GLY A 103 0.72 16.65 -20.88
N GLU A 104 2.02 16.67 -21.14
CA GLU A 104 2.89 15.49 -21.07
C GLU A 104 2.52 14.70 -19.81
N MET A 105 1.92 13.51 -19.96
CA MET A 105 1.62 12.66 -18.81
C MET A 105 2.96 12.32 -18.16
N SER A 106 3.14 12.72 -16.90
CA SER A 106 4.36 12.38 -16.17
C SER A 106 4.51 10.84 -16.12
N PRO A 107 5.74 10.30 -16.15
CA PRO A 107 5.98 8.87 -15.98
C PRO A 107 5.24 8.27 -14.78
N GLU A 108 5.09 9.08 -13.73
CA GLU A 108 4.37 8.78 -12.51
C GLU A 108 2.84 8.76 -12.73
N ASP A 109 2.27 9.71 -13.47
CA ASP A 109 0.83 9.74 -13.80
C ASP A 109 0.44 8.61 -14.76
N LEU A 110 1.29 8.29 -15.73
CA LEU A 110 1.12 7.15 -16.63
C LEU A 110 1.11 5.83 -15.85
N PHE A 111 2.00 5.71 -14.86
CA PHE A 111 2.03 4.57 -13.94
C PHE A 111 0.79 4.54 -13.06
N ASN A 112 0.39 5.66 -12.47
CA ASN A 112 -0.80 5.76 -11.62
C ASN A 112 -2.09 5.46 -12.41
N MET A 113 -2.17 5.85 -13.68
CA MET A 113 -3.27 5.50 -14.57
C MET A 113 -3.32 3.99 -14.86
N PHE A 114 -2.17 3.32 -14.86
CA PHE A 114 -2.07 1.88 -15.15
C PHE A 114 -2.15 0.99 -13.90
N PHE A 115 -1.71 1.48 -12.73
CA PHE A 115 -1.55 0.71 -11.49
C PHE A 115 -2.20 1.33 -10.24
N GLY A 116 -2.46 2.64 -10.22
CA GLY A 116 -2.85 3.42 -9.03
C GLY A 116 -4.35 3.72 -8.92
N GLY A 117 -5.17 3.41 -9.92
CA GLY A 117 -6.62 3.62 -9.91
C GLY A 117 -7.36 2.32 -10.24
N GLY A 118 -8.07 1.78 -9.24
CA GLY A 118 -9.00 0.65 -9.27
C GLY A 118 -9.17 -0.02 -10.64
N GLY A 119 -8.56 -1.21 -10.77
CA GLY A 119 -8.55 -2.00 -11.99
C GLY A 119 -9.90 -2.04 -12.69
N ASN A 120 -9.98 -1.33 -13.81
CA ASN A 120 -10.94 -1.50 -14.91
C ASN A 120 -10.68 -0.60 -16.13
N ALA A 121 -9.54 0.10 -16.23
CA ALA A 121 -9.25 0.99 -17.36
C ALA A 121 -8.87 0.28 -18.68
N PHE A 122 -8.70 -1.05 -18.71
CA PHE A 122 -8.17 -1.77 -19.89
C PHE A 122 -8.87 -3.10 -20.22
N GLY A 123 -10.04 -3.37 -19.64
CA GLY A 123 -10.93 -4.44 -20.09
C GLY A 123 -12.06 -3.82 -20.91
N GLY A 124 -12.24 -4.24 -22.16
CA GLY A 124 -13.25 -3.72 -23.10
C GLY A 124 -14.70 -3.95 -22.65
N GLY A 125 -15.11 -3.28 -21.59
CA GLY A 125 -16.47 -3.13 -21.11
C GLY A 125 -16.81 -1.65 -20.92
N PRO A 126 -18.11 -1.29 -20.82
CA PRO A 126 -18.54 0.10 -20.78
C PRO A 126 -17.88 0.85 -19.63
N VAL A 127 -17.29 2.01 -19.95
CA VAL A 127 -16.66 2.91 -18.99
C VAL A 127 -17.76 3.51 -18.12
N PHE A 128 -17.72 3.21 -16.82
CA PHE A 128 -18.53 3.91 -15.82
C PHE A 128 -17.64 4.95 -15.14
N THR A 129 -17.93 6.23 -15.35
CA THR A 129 -17.38 7.29 -14.50
C THR A 129 -18.24 7.42 -13.26
N THR A 130 -17.64 7.25 -12.08
CA THR A 130 -18.27 7.52 -10.78
C THR A 130 -17.62 8.78 -10.21
N THR A 131 -18.42 9.84 -10.04
CA THR A 131 -17.95 11.11 -9.48
C THR A 131 -18.58 11.28 -8.10
N PHE A 132 -17.75 11.53 -7.08
CA PHE A 132 -18.20 11.83 -5.71
C PHE A 132 -18.05 13.33 -5.44
N GLY A 133 -19.17 14.01 -5.21
CA GLY A 133 -19.23 15.42 -4.84
C GLY A 133 -20.26 15.69 -3.74
N PRO A 134 -20.40 16.94 -3.25
CA PRO A 134 -21.16 17.29 -2.04
C PRO A 134 -22.70 17.18 -2.17
N GLY A 135 -23.19 16.38 -3.12
CA GLY A 135 -24.62 16.20 -3.44
C GLY A 135 -24.99 14.77 -3.85
N GLY A 136 -24.18 13.77 -3.53
CA GLY A 136 -24.52 12.35 -3.71
C GLY A 136 -24.02 11.69 -5.00
N PHE A 137 -24.29 10.39 -5.12
CA PHE A 137 -23.76 9.46 -6.12
C PHE A 137 -24.39 9.68 -7.51
N ARG A 138 -23.57 9.92 -8.54
CA ARG A 138 -24.01 9.94 -9.95
C ARG A 138 -23.11 9.05 -10.82
N THR A 139 -23.75 8.16 -11.58
CA THR A 139 -23.13 7.34 -12.64
C THR A 139 -23.54 7.87 -14.00
N THR A 140 -22.58 8.30 -14.82
CA THR A 140 -22.84 8.72 -16.21
C THR A 140 -22.25 7.69 -17.17
N ARG A 141 -23.09 7.15 -18.08
CA ARG A 141 -22.67 6.22 -19.14
C ARG A 141 -22.29 7.03 -20.38
N MET A 142 -21.02 7.07 -20.73
CA MET A 142 -20.55 7.67 -21.99
C MET A 142 -20.65 6.59 -23.09
N GLY A 143 -21.52 6.80 -24.08
CA GLY A 143 -21.68 5.90 -25.22
C GLY A 143 -20.66 6.21 -26.33
N ASN A 144 -19.94 5.20 -26.80
CA ASN A 144 -19.03 5.30 -27.94
C ASN A 144 -19.81 5.66 -29.22
N PHE A 145 -19.55 6.83 -29.77
CA PHE A 145 -19.79 7.16 -31.17
C PHE A 145 -18.64 6.56 -31.99
N ASN A 146 -18.89 5.44 -32.68
CA ASN A 146 -18.17 5.06 -33.90
C ASN A 146 -18.85 3.86 -34.57
N GLY A 147 -19.24 4.03 -35.84
CA GLY A 147 -19.49 2.91 -36.76
C GLY A 147 -20.93 2.75 -37.26
N ALA A 148 -21.38 3.67 -38.11
CA ALA A 148 -22.46 3.40 -39.06
C ALA A 148 -21.90 2.63 -40.27
N ALA A 149 -22.75 1.77 -40.86
CA ALA A 149 -22.64 1.06 -42.14
C ALA A 149 -21.86 -0.28 -42.19
N ARG A 150 -22.59 -1.41 -42.22
CA ARG A 150 -22.84 -2.18 -43.46
C ARG A 150 -23.73 -3.43 -43.23
N HIS A 151 -24.84 -3.45 -43.98
CA HIS A 151 -25.59 -4.58 -44.54
C HIS A 151 -25.57 -5.97 -43.86
N GLN A 152 -26.70 -6.23 -43.19
CA GLN A 152 -27.64 -7.34 -43.43
C GLN A 152 -27.44 -8.11 -44.75
N GLU A 153 -27.02 -9.37 -44.69
CA GLU A 153 -27.64 -10.54 -45.36
C GLU A 153 -26.85 -11.83 -45.06
N GLN A 154 -27.49 -12.81 -44.42
CA GLN A 154 -27.43 -14.26 -44.71
C GLN A 154 -28.05 -15.04 -43.54
N GLN A 155 -29.36 -15.23 -43.63
CA GLN A 155 -30.05 -16.33 -42.95
C GLN A 155 -30.01 -17.55 -43.89
N ALA A 156 -29.34 -18.62 -43.47
CA ALA A 156 -29.72 -19.97 -43.87
C ALA A 156 -29.17 -20.98 -42.86
N ASN A 157 -30.06 -21.83 -42.37
CA ASN A 157 -29.79 -23.08 -41.65
C ASN A 157 -29.60 -23.00 -40.12
N GLN A 158 -30.68 -22.73 -39.39
CA GLN A 158 -30.79 -23.07 -37.96
C GLN A 158 -31.73 -24.27 -37.80
N VAL A 159 -31.13 -25.46 -37.65
CA VAL A 159 -31.79 -26.63 -37.04
C VAL A 159 -32.29 -26.21 -35.65
N PRO A 160 -33.51 -26.54 -35.21
CA PRO A 160 -33.99 -26.17 -33.88
C PRO A 160 -33.16 -26.90 -32.83
N ARG A 161 -32.08 -26.26 -32.38
CA ARG A 161 -31.31 -26.72 -31.22
C ARG A 161 -32.22 -26.57 -30.02
N SER A 162 -32.40 -27.65 -29.28
CA SER A 162 -33.24 -27.66 -28.09
C SER A 162 -32.85 -26.49 -27.17
N THR A 163 -33.84 -25.80 -26.62
CA THR A 163 -33.65 -24.65 -25.72
C THR A 163 -32.71 -24.98 -24.54
N PHE A 164 -32.65 -26.25 -24.13
CA PHE A 164 -31.69 -26.76 -23.15
C PHE A 164 -30.23 -26.63 -23.58
N ILE A 165 -29.89 -26.91 -24.84
CA ILE A 165 -28.53 -26.75 -25.37
C ILE A 165 -28.19 -25.26 -25.50
N GLN A 166 -29.18 -24.41 -25.78
CA GLN A 166 -29.02 -22.96 -25.85
C GLN A 166 -28.77 -22.32 -24.48
N LEU A 167 -29.36 -22.88 -23.42
CA LEU A 167 -29.20 -22.42 -22.04
C LEU A 167 -27.99 -23.02 -21.32
N LEU A 168 -27.39 -24.09 -21.85
CA LEU A 168 -26.21 -24.75 -21.30
C LEU A 168 -25.04 -23.79 -20.99
N PRO A 169 -24.63 -22.85 -21.87
CA PRO A 169 -23.59 -21.88 -21.52
C PRO A 169 -23.99 -20.93 -20.38
N LEU A 170 -25.27 -20.55 -20.29
CA LEU A 170 -25.81 -19.72 -19.21
C LEU A 170 -25.85 -20.47 -17.87
N ILE A 171 -26.23 -21.74 -17.89
CA ILE A 171 -26.26 -22.62 -16.71
C ILE A 171 -24.84 -22.89 -16.21
N ILE A 172 -23.88 -23.09 -17.10
CA ILE A 172 -22.46 -23.25 -16.71
C ILE A 172 -21.93 -21.96 -16.08
N LEU A 173 -22.25 -20.80 -16.65
CA LEU A 173 -21.81 -19.50 -16.12
C LEU A 173 -22.44 -19.21 -14.75
N PHE A 174 -23.74 -19.50 -14.61
CA PHE A 174 -24.45 -19.39 -13.33
C PHE A 174 -23.92 -20.38 -12.29
N GLY A 175 -23.69 -21.64 -12.69
CA GLY A 175 -23.11 -22.67 -11.83
C GLY A 175 -21.70 -22.32 -11.37
N PHE A 176 -20.86 -21.79 -12.25
CA PHE A 176 -19.50 -21.35 -11.91
C PHE A 176 -19.51 -20.11 -11.00
N SER A 177 -20.45 -19.18 -11.22
CA SER A 177 -20.67 -18.03 -10.35
C SER A 177 -21.22 -18.42 -8.97
N MET A 178 -22.03 -19.48 -8.89
CA MET A 178 -22.55 -19.98 -7.62
C MET A 178 -21.47 -20.78 -6.87
N LEU A 179 -20.69 -21.58 -7.60
CA LEU A 179 -19.57 -22.36 -7.04
C LEU A 179 -18.43 -21.46 -6.54
N SER A 180 -18.17 -20.32 -7.18
CA SER A 180 -17.20 -19.33 -6.70
C SER A 180 -17.69 -18.54 -5.47
N ALA A 181 -19.00 -18.49 -5.23
CA ALA A 181 -19.60 -17.85 -4.06
C ALA A 181 -19.71 -18.79 -2.84
N LEU A 182 -19.69 -20.10 -3.04
CA LEU A 182 -19.77 -21.10 -1.95
C LEU A 182 -18.68 -20.97 -0.87
N PRO A 183 -17.40 -20.66 -1.17
CA PRO A 183 -16.38 -20.47 -0.15
C PRO A 183 -16.70 -19.35 0.85
N ASN A 184 -17.39 -18.30 0.38
CA ASN A 184 -17.77 -17.15 1.22
C ASN A 184 -19.01 -17.42 2.08
N LEU A 185 -19.80 -18.46 1.77
CA LEU A 185 -21.00 -18.84 2.55
C LEU A 185 -20.65 -19.67 3.80
N PHE A 186 -19.51 -20.37 3.78
CA PHE A 186 -19.01 -21.17 4.91
C PHE A 186 -17.81 -20.53 5.63
N ALA A 187 -17.31 -19.40 5.13
CA ALA A 187 -16.31 -18.62 5.82
C ALA A 187 -16.96 -17.90 7.02
N THR A 188 -16.52 -18.24 8.24
CA THR A 188 -16.84 -17.42 9.42
C THR A 188 -16.37 -15.99 9.15
N PRO A 189 -17.21 -14.96 9.36
CA PRO A 189 -16.79 -13.58 9.14
C PRO A 189 -15.55 -13.29 9.98
N PRO A 190 -14.56 -12.53 9.46
CA PRO A 190 -13.37 -12.18 10.22
C PRO A 190 -13.82 -11.35 11.43
N VAL A 191 -13.72 -11.95 12.62
CA VAL A 191 -13.94 -11.23 13.88
C VAL A 191 -12.76 -10.26 14.03
N PRO A 192 -13.01 -8.95 14.20
CA PRO A 192 -11.93 -7.99 14.36
C PRO A 192 -11.19 -8.25 15.66
N ASP A 193 -9.87 -8.09 15.63
CA ASP A 193 -9.04 -8.23 16.81
C ASP A 193 -9.46 -7.21 17.90
N PRO A 194 -9.42 -7.60 19.19
CA PRO A 194 -9.76 -6.71 20.29
C PRO A 194 -8.75 -5.58 20.41
N ASN A 195 -9.20 -4.45 20.97
CA ASN A 195 -8.33 -3.30 21.14
C ASN A 195 -7.32 -3.52 22.28
N PHE A 196 -6.17 -2.86 22.18
CA PHE A 196 -5.14 -2.83 23.21
C PHE A 196 -4.56 -1.41 23.34
N SER A 197 -3.80 -1.17 24.41
CA SER A 197 -3.08 0.08 24.62
C SER A 197 -1.69 -0.20 25.20
N PHE A 198 -0.69 0.60 24.87
CA PHE A 198 0.63 0.51 25.54
C PHE A 198 0.62 1.17 26.93
N ALA A 199 -0.32 2.07 27.20
CA ALA A 199 -0.45 2.77 28.47
C ALA A 199 -1.58 2.20 29.35
N SER A 200 -1.32 2.07 30.64
CA SER A 200 -2.34 1.67 31.62
C SER A 200 -3.44 2.73 31.67
N THR A 201 -4.67 2.31 31.38
CA THR A 201 -5.85 3.17 31.38
C THR A 201 -6.97 2.49 32.17
N SER A 202 -7.98 3.23 32.64
CA SER A 202 -9.13 2.65 33.33
C SER A 202 -9.88 1.56 32.53
N ARG A 203 -9.80 1.61 31.19
CA ARG A 203 -10.33 0.57 30.28
C ARG A 203 -9.33 -0.57 30.04
N TYR A 204 -8.04 -0.26 29.96
CA TYR A 204 -6.95 -1.19 29.66
C TYR A 204 -6.01 -1.26 30.86
N HIS A 205 -6.36 -2.09 31.85
CA HIS A 205 -5.65 -2.17 33.14
C HIS A 205 -4.91 -3.48 33.32
N LEU A 206 -5.22 -4.50 32.51
CA LEU A 206 -4.56 -5.79 32.59
C LEU A 206 -3.28 -5.75 31.77
N GLU A 207 -2.14 -5.73 32.47
CA GLU A 207 -0.80 -5.72 31.89
C GLU A 207 -0.42 -7.11 31.36
N ARG A 208 0.18 -7.13 30.17
CA ARG A 208 0.63 -8.33 29.48
C ARG A 208 1.94 -8.09 28.74
N HIS A 209 2.70 -9.17 28.57
CA HIS A 209 3.99 -9.17 27.89
C HIS A 209 3.97 -10.07 26.65
N THR A 210 4.51 -9.56 25.54
CA THR A 210 4.71 -10.36 24.33
C THR A 210 5.84 -11.38 24.54
N PRO A 211 5.79 -12.54 23.88
CA PRO A 211 6.72 -13.64 24.17
C PRO A 211 8.09 -13.43 23.53
N THR A 212 8.13 -12.73 22.39
CA THR A 212 9.34 -12.60 21.57
C THR A 212 10.19 -11.41 22.02
N ARG A 213 9.55 -10.26 22.20
CA ARG A 213 10.24 -8.98 22.47
C ARG A 213 9.94 -8.38 23.84
N ASP A 214 9.14 -9.05 24.66
CA ASP A 214 8.79 -8.60 26.02
C ASP A 214 8.17 -7.20 26.04
N VAL A 215 7.37 -6.88 25.01
CA VAL A 215 6.68 -5.60 24.90
C VAL A 215 5.51 -5.60 25.87
N ILE A 216 5.45 -4.55 26.69
CA ILE A 216 4.37 -4.34 27.65
C ILE A 216 3.17 -3.74 26.93
N TYR A 217 2.02 -4.39 27.05
CA TYR A 217 0.75 -3.89 26.54
C TYR A 217 -0.36 -4.19 27.52
N HIS A 218 -1.42 -3.39 27.46
CA HIS A 218 -2.55 -3.44 28.34
C HIS A 218 -3.81 -3.80 27.57
N ILE A 219 -4.59 -4.72 28.14
CA ILE A 219 -5.83 -5.23 27.55
C ILE A 219 -7.05 -4.92 28.42
N ASN A 220 -8.22 -4.90 27.79
CA ASN A 220 -9.49 -4.87 28.49
C ASN A 220 -9.96 -6.31 28.71
N PRO A 221 -9.96 -6.83 29.95
CA PRO A 221 -10.32 -8.23 30.21
C PRO A 221 -11.74 -8.57 29.73
N ALA A 222 -12.67 -7.61 29.79
CA ALA A 222 -14.04 -7.84 29.32
C ALA A 222 -14.12 -8.10 27.81
N GLU A 223 -13.38 -7.33 27.01
CA GLU A 223 -13.36 -7.49 25.53
C GLU A 223 -12.74 -8.82 25.14
N PHE A 224 -11.63 -9.19 25.78
CA PHE A 224 -10.95 -10.46 25.51
C PHE A 224 -11.73 -11.69 25.98
N MET A 225 -12.46 -11.58 27.10
CA MET A 225 -13.33 -12.67 27.59
C MET A 225 -14.50 -12.96 26.64
N HIS A 226 -15.05 -11.95 25.97
CA HIS A 226 -16.17 -12.11 25.04
C HIS A 226 -15.71 -12.46 23.61
N HIS A 227 -14.41 -12.42 23.33
CA HIS A 227 -13.90 -12.72 22.01
C HIS A 227 -13.95 -14.24 21.72
N PRO A 228 -14.57 -14.68 20.60
CA PRO A 228 -14.88 -16.09 20.35
C PRO A 228 -13.64 -16.98 20.13
N VAL A 229 -12.50 -16.38 19.74
CA VAL A 229 -11.25 -17.12 19.44
C VAL A 229 -10.19 -16.93 20.54
N LEU A 230 -9.79 -15.68 20.80
CA LEU A 230 -8.75 -15.33 21.78
C LEU A 230 -9.15 -15.59 23.26
N GLY A 231 -10.43 -15.47 23.62
CA GLY A 231 -10.90 -15.69 25.00
C GLY A 231 -10.63 -17.12 25.50
N PRO A 232 -11.09 -18.16 24.77
CA PRO A 232 -10.79 -19.56 25.10
C PRO A 232 -9.29 -19.89 25.12
N GLU A 233 -8.49 -19.22 24.29
CA GLU A 233 -7.04 -19.41 24.19
C GLU A 233 -6.32 -18.85 25.43
N LEU A 234 -6.73 -17.68 25.92
CA LEU A 234 -6.19 -17.09 27.15
C LEU A 234 -6.44 -17.94 28.40
N VAL A 235 -7.63 -18.52 28.50
CA VAL A 235 -7.97 -19.43 29.62
C VAL A 235 -7.12 -20.70 29.56
N ARG A 236 -6.81 -21.21 28.35
CA ARG A 236 -5.93 -22.36 28.15
C ARG A 236 -4.48 -22.07 28.52
N ASP A 237 -4.04 -20.82 28.34
CA ASP A 237 -2.70 -20.36 28.73
C ASP A 237 -2.56 -20.16 30.26
N GLY A 238 -3.58 -20.52 31.06
CA GLY A 238 -3.55 -20.45 32.52
C GLY A 238 -3.82 -19.06 33.09
N VAL A 239 -4.27 -18.11 32.26
CA VAL A 239 -4.61 -16.75 32.68
C VAL A 239 -6.05 -16.72 33.19
N ASP A 240 -6.24 -16.60 34.51
CA ASP A 240 -7.57 -16.53 35.12
C ASP A 240 -8.18 -15.12 34.99
N LEU A 241 -8.55 -14.77 33.76
CA LEU A 241 -9.23 -13.50 33.42
C LEU A 241 -10.50 -13.27 34.26
N LYS A 242 -11.11 -14.35 34.75
CA LYS A 242 -12.33 -14.29 35.56
C LYS A 242 -12.05 -13.74 36.96
N ALA A 243 -10.90 -14.07 37.55
CA ALA A 243 -10.48 -13.52 38.84
C ALA A 243 -10.15 -12.02 38.75
N GLU A 244 -9.48 -11.59 37.68
CA GLU A 244 -9.17 -10.17 37.45
C GLU A 244 -10.39 -9.32 37.11
N TYR A 245 -11.28 -9.82 36.25
CA TYR A 245 -12.54 -9.14 35.96
C TYR A 245 -13.40 -8.96 37.22
N GLN A 246 -13.41 -9.94 38.13
CA GLN A 246 -14.11 -9.84 39.42
C GLN A 246 -13.44 -8.86 40.40
N LYS A 247 -12.10 -8.75 40.40
CA LYS A 247 -11.40 -7.71 41.17
C LYS A 247 -11.79 -6.30 40.69
N VAL A 248 -11.82 -6.10 39.37
CA VAL A 248 -12.17 -4.81 38.74
C VAL A 248 -13.64 -4.47 38.95
N LYS A 249 -14.53 -5.46 38.89
CA LYS A 249 -15.95 -5.28 39.21
C LYS A 249 -16.15 -4.87 40.67
N LYS A 250 -15.44 -5.51 41.60
CA LYS A 250 -15.45 -5.16 43.03
C LYS A 250 -14.83 -3.78 43.31
N GLU A 251 -13.78 -3.39 42.57
CA GLU A 251 -13.19 -2.03 42.62
C GLU A 251 -14.14 -0.95 42.08
N LYS A 252 -14.92 -1.26 41.04
CA LYS A 252 -15.95 -0.34 40.51
C LYS A 252 -17.18 -0.25 41.42
N GLU A 253 -17.55 -1.35 42.11
CA GLU A 253 -18.63 -1.37 43.10
C GLU A 253 -18.22 -0.64 44.40
N SER A 254 -16.95 -0.71 44.81
CA SER A 254 -16.42 0.06 45.96
C SER A 254 -16.20 1.55 45.65
N LYS A 255 -15.79 1.91 44.42
CA LYS A 255 -15.74 3.32 43.97
C LYS A 255 -17.11 3.99 43.81
N LYS A 256 -18.23 3.24 43.91
CA LYS A 256 -19.58 3.80 44.01
C LYS A 256 -20.01 4.08 45.46
N LYS A 257 -19.19 3.73 46.47
CA LYS A 257 -19.52 3.91 47.89
C LYS A 257 -18.59 4.78 48.73
N GLU A 258 -17.46 5.26 48.22
CA GLU A 258 -16.58 6.13 49.01
C GLU A 258 -15.88 7.18 48.14
N GLN A 259 -16.49 8.37 48.07
CA GLN A 259 -15.70 9.58 48.24
C GLN A 259 -15.43 9.67 49.73
N THR A 260 -14.16 9.52 50.15
CA THR A 260 -13.46 10.26 51.22
C THR A 260 -12.17 9.49 51.59
N GLU A 261 -11.07 10.23 51.56
CA GLU A 261 -9.81 10.06 52.28
C GLU A 261 -8.74 8.99 51.94
N GLU A 262 -7.53 9.57 51.86
CA GLU A 262 -6.21 9.09 52.25
C GLU A 262 -5.48 7.96 51.51
N ARG A 263 -4.52 8.42 50.69
CA ARG A 263 -3.10 8.05 50.67
C ARG A 263 -2.72 6.88 51.60
N LYS A 264 -2.23 5.79 51.02
CA LYS A 264 -1.15 4.97 51.60
C LYS A 264 -0.36 4.24 50.51
N GLU A 265 0.95 4.44 50.56
CA GLU A 265 1.98 3.67 49.86
C GLU A 265 2.02 2.22 50.35
N LYS A 266 2.37 1.28 49.45
CA LYS A 266 3.29 0.12 49.62
C LYS A 266 3.11 -0.88 48.46
N PRO A 267 4.02 -1.87 48.29
CA PRO A 267 5.48 -1.84 48.26
C PRO A 267 6.02 -2.39 46.91
N LYS A 268 7.32 -2.25 46.65
CA LYS A 268 8.04 -2.95 45.57
C LYS A 268 8.41 -4.34 46.09
N ASP A 269 7.86 -5.37 45.46
CA ASP A 269 8.40 -6.73 45.56
C ASP A 269 8.99 -7.07 44.18
N ASP A 270 10.31 -7.24 44.16
CA ASP A 270 11.07 -7.73 43.02
C ASP A 270 10.74 -9.21 42.83
N GLU A 271 9.72 -9.51 42.01
CA GLU A 271 9.40 -10.87 41.60
C GLU A 271 10.15 -11.18 40.29
N GLU A 272 11.32 -11.81 40.43
CA GLU A 272 12.10 -12.39 39.35
C GLU A 272 11.29 -13.53 38.70
N LYS A 273 10.46 -13.19 37.71
CA LYS A 273 9.64 -14.17 36.99
C LYS A 273 10.49 -14.97 36.02
N GLU A 274 10.85 -16.17 36.45
CA GLU A 274 11.32 -17.27 35.61
C GLU A 274 10.36 -17.47 34.42
N LYS A 275 10.83 -17.10 33.22
CA LYS A 275 10.05 -17.16 31.97
C LYS A 275 9.83 -18.62 31.54
N THR A 276 8.86 -19.30 32.14
CA THR A 276 8.35 -20.55 31.60
C THR A 276 7.71 -20.28 30.23
N LYS A 277 8.29 -20.81 29.16
CA LYS A 277 7.74 -20.77 27.79
C LYS A 277 6.42 -21.54 27.74
N VAL A 278 5.31 -20.90 28.12
CA VAL A 278 3.96 -21.41 27.86
C VAL A 278 3.77 -21.39 26.34
N LYS A 279 3.44 -22.55 25.75
CA LYS A 279 3.17 -22.68 24.32
C LYS A 279 1.83 -21.99 24.02
N ARG A 280 1.89 -20.71 23.62
CA ARG A 280 0.72 -19.93 23.20
C ARG A 280 0.10 -20.54 21.95
N GLY A 281 -1.21 -20.41 21.81
CA GLY A 281 -1.90 -20.91 20.62
C GLY A 281 -1.67 -20.03 19.36
N PRO A 282 -2.14 -20.48 18.19
CA PRO A 282 -1.85 -19.85 16.91
C PRO A 282 -2.52 -18.48 16.71
N HIS A 283 -3.68 -18.24 17.33
CA HIS A 283 -4.40 -16.98 17.15
C HIS A 283 -3.84 -15.90 18.06
N MET A 284 -3.50 -16.27 19.30
CA MET A 284 -2.81 -15.41 20.25
C MET A 284 -1.45 -14.96 19.71
N THR A 285 -0.68 -15.88 19.13
CA THR A 285 0.63 -15.56 18.54
C THR A 285 0.47 -14.50 17.43
N LYS A 286 -0.52 -14.65 16.54
CA LYS A 286 -0.78 -13.66 15.47
C LYS A 286 -1.19 -12.29 16.01
N PHE A 287 -2.01 -12.28 17.05
CA PHE A 287 -2.43 -11.05 17.71
C PHE A 287 -1.21 -10.34 18.33
N GLU A 288 -0.38 -11.07 19.07
CA GLU A 288 0.82 -10.53 19.72
C GLU A 288 1.89 -10.09 18.72
N ASP A 289 2.05 -10.79 17.59
CA ASP A 289 2.87 -10.32 16.46
C ASP A 289 2.34 -9.00 15.88
N GLY A 290 1.02 -8.78 15.93
CA GLY A 290 0.38 -7.51 15.59
C GLY A 290 0.75 -6.40 16.59
N VAL A 291 0.68 -6.70 17.89
CA VAL A 291 1.06 -5.78 18.98
C VAL A 291 2.53 -5.39 18.87
N GLU A 292 3.44 -6.36 18.65
CA GLU A 292 4.87 -6.08 18.51
C GLU A 292 5.17 -5.20 17.30
N ARG A 293 4.53 -5.45 16.15
CA ARG A 293 4.69 -4.60 14.96
C ARG A 293 4.19 -3.18 15.19
N ALA A 294 3.06 -3.03 15.88
CA ALA A 294 2.52 -1.71 16.22
C ALA A 294 3.48 -0.94 17.13
N TYR A 295 4.04 -1.60 18.15
CA TYR A 295 5.00 -0.99 19.07
C TYR A 295 6.29 -0.57 18.34
N ILE A 296 6.86 -1.48 17.54
CA ILE A 296 8.07 -1.18 16.75
C ILE A 296 7.84 0.02 15.83
N SER A 297 6.69 0.10 15.17
CA SER A 297 6.33 1.23 14.30
C SER A 297 6.25 2.56 15.06
N GLU A 298 5.67 2.55 16.27
CA GLU A 298 5.59 3.73 17.12
C GLU A 298 6.98 4.20 17.57
N VAL A 299 7.79 3.29 18.12
CA VAL A 299 9.15 3.59 18.58
C VAL A 299 10.03 4.03 17.41
N TRP A 300 9.87 3.43 16.22
CA TRP A 300 10.55 3.86 15.00
C TRP A 300 10.21 5.29 14.62
N THR A 301 8.92 5.65 14.66
CA THR A 301 8.47 7.01 14.37
C THR A 301 9.06 8.00 15.38
N GLN A 302 9.16 7.63 16.65
CA GLN A 302 9.80 8.45 17.68
C GLN A 302 11.31 8.60 17.44
N CYS A 303 12.01 7.51 17.11
CA CYS A 303 13.43 7.53 16.77
C CYS A 303 13.71 8.44 15.56
N ARG A 304 12.92 8.32 14.48
CA ARG A 304 13.03 9.16 13.29
C ARG A 304 12.84 10.64 13.62
N ARG A 305 11.80 10.98 14.38
CA ARG A 305 11.58 12.36 14.85
C ARG A 305 12.71 12.88 15.71
N GLY A 306 13.32 12.01 16.53
CA GLY A 306 14.50 12.32 17.34
C GLY A 306 15.73 12.61 16.49
N GLN A 307 15.95 11.82 15.43
CA GLN A 307 17.04 12.03 14.48
C GLN A 307 16.87 13.36 13.73
N ASP A 308 15.68 13.62 13.18
CA ASP A 308 15.39 14.88 12.48
C ASP A 308 15.58 16.10 13.40
N ARG A 309 15.18 16.00 14.68
CA ARG A 309 15.40 17.06 15.67
C ARG A 309 16.89 17.29 15.90
N LYS A 310 17.66 16.22 16.05
CA LYS A 310 19.10 16.26 16.27
C LYS A 310 19.82 16.86 15.07
N GLU A 311 19.43 16.50 13.85
CA GLU A 311 19.97 17.07 12.62
C GLU A 311 19.72 18.58 12.52
N ARG A 312 18.49 19.05 12.79
CA ARG A 312 18.19 20.49 12.84
C ARG A 312 19.03 21.26 13.86
N LEU A 313 19.31 20.65 15.01
CA LEU A 313 20.18 21.25 16.02
C LEU A 313 21.64 21.31 15.54
N LEU A 314 22.10 20.26 14.84
CA LEU A 314 23.43 20.25 14.24
C LEU A 314 23.56 21.30 13.15
N ASP A 315 22.57 21.44 12.27
CA ASP A 315 22.56 22.42 11.19
C ASP A 315 22.45 23.87 11.72
N ALA A 316 21.72 24.09 12.82
CA ALA A 316 21.64 25.41 13.46
C ALA A 316 22.98 25.86 14.05
N GLU A 317 23.79 24.92 14.58
CA GLU A 317 25.12 25.22 15.14
C GLU A 317 26.23 25.14 14.07
N ARG A 318 26.01 24.43 12.96
CA ARG A 318 26.94 24.34 11.82
C ARG A 318 26.71 25.53 10.88
N GLY A 319 27.45 26.61 11.11
CA GLY A 319 27.43 27.80 10.26
C GLY A 319 27.67 27.49 8.78
N ILE A 320 27.22 28.38 7.90
CA ILE A 320 27.34 28.26 6.45
C ILE A 320 28.85 28.10 6.09
N PHE A 321 29.19 26.98 5.45
CA PHE A 321 30.57 26.57 5.13
C PHE A 321 31.53 26.38 6.33
N GLY A 322 31.00 26.19 7.55
CA GLY A 322 31.81 25.96 8.74
C GLY A 322 32.37 27.25 9.39
N ILE A 323 31.99 28.41 8.88
CA ILE A 323 32.37 29.72 9.44
C ILE A 323 31.36 30.05 10.54
N GLY A 324 31.82 30.19 11.79
CA GLY A 324 30.98 30.45 12.96
C GLY A 324 30.43 29.20 13.67
N THR A 325 30.95 28.00 13.35
CA THR A 325 30.52 26.74 13.97
C THR A 325 31.04 26.60 15.40
N ASP A 326 30.14 26.32 16.35
CA ASP A 326 30.49 25.92 17.71
C ASP A 326 30.70 24.39 17.77
N TRP A 327 31.96 23.98 17.55
CA TRP A 327 32.34 22.56 17.52
C TRP A 327 32.14 21.83 18.85
N ASP A 328 32.08 22.56 19.98
CA ASP A 328 31.85 21.95 21.28
C ASP A 328 30.39 21.56 21.46
N LYS A 329 29.46 22.45 21.04
CA LYS A 329 28.03 22.12 21.02
C LYS A 329 27.69 21.02 20.03
N VAL A 330 28.26 21.06 18.83
CA VAL A 330 28.06 20.01 17.81
C VAL A 330 28.46 18.64 18.37
N ARG A 331 29.62 18.54 19.04
CA ARG A 331 30.05 17.28 19.68
C ARG A 331 29.14 16.84 20.82
N LYS A 332 28.61 17.79 21.59
CA LYS A 332 27.65 17.49 22.68
C LYS A 332 26.34 16.92 22.12
N ILE A 333 25.76 17.58 21.12
CA ILE A 333 24.54 17.13 20.44
C ILE A 333 24.76 15.74 19.82
N GLN A 334 25.90 15.52 19.16
CA GLN A 334 26.23 14.20 18.59
C GLN A 334 26.32 13.08 19.63
N LYS A 335 26.82 13.36 20.84
CA LYS A 335 26.96 12.38 21.91
C LYS A 335 25.64 12.02 22.61
N GLU A 336 24.65 12.90 22.59
CA GLU A 336 23.35 12.64 23.22
C GLU A 336 22.62 11.48 22.50
N PRO A 337 22.36 10.34 23.19
CA PRO A 337 21.65 9.21 22.60
C PRO A 337 20.15 9.52 22.49
N ILE A 338 19.51 9.00 21.46
CA ILE A 338 18.06 9.09 21.29
C ILE A 338 17.45 7.84 21.91
N GLU A 339 16.72 7.98 23.02
CA GLU A 339 16.15 6.87 23.80
C GLU A 339 15.37 5.87 22.95
N ALA A 340 14.48 6.36 22.08
CA ALA A 340 13.69 5.51 21.19
C ALA A 340 14.55 4.70 20.19
N CYS A 341 15.69 5.25 19.75
CA CYS A 341 16.59 4.51 18.86
C CYS A 341 17.35 3.41 19.61
N VAL A 342 17.74 3.67 20.86
CA VAL A 342 18.36 2.66 21.75
C VAL A 342 17.37 1.53 22.04
N GLU A 343 16.09 1.86 22.22
CA GLU A 343 15.03 0.86 22.44
C GLU A 343 14.84 -0.04 21.20
N LEU A 344 14.87 0.50 19.98
CA LEU A 344 14.81 -0.33 18.77
C LEU A 344 15.98 -1.30 18.64
N GLU A 345 17.18 -0.87 19.03
CA GLU A 345 18.37 -1.72 19.08
C GLU A 345 18.20 -2.84 20.13
N ARG A 346 17.63 -2.53 21.30
CA ARG A 346 17.28 -3.52 22.32
C ARG A 346 16.26 -4.56 21.81
N LEU A 347 15.29 -4.14 21.00
CA LEU A 347 14.28 -5.03 20.40
C LEU A 347 14.82 -5.89 19.24
N GLY A 348 16.12 -5.75 18.90
CA GLY A 348 16.76 -6.50 17.83
C GLY A 348 16.33 -6.07 16.42
N VAL A 349 15.72 -4.89 16.28
CA VAL A 349 15.32 -4.34 14.97
C VAL A 349 16.52 -3.62 14.38
N GLY A 350 17.34 -4.39 13.66
CA GLY A 350 18.57 -3.86 13.05
C GLY A 350 18.28 -2.74 12.05
N ARG A 351 19.19 -1.76 11.96
CA ARG A 351 19.14 -0.59 11.06
C ARG A 351 18.93 -0.90 9.56
N GLY A 352 18.99 -2.17 9.15
CA GLY A 352 18.75 -2.64 7.77
C GLY A 352 17.41 -3.36 7.54
N GLN A 353 16.54 -3.47 8.56
CA GLN A 353 15.11 -3.82 8.39
C GLN A 353 14.22 -2.56 8.39
N MET A 354 14.86 -1.39 8.28
CA MET A 354 14.25 -0.07 8.21
C MET A 354 14.05 0.36 6.77
#